data_AF-A0A3B0ZGM2-F1
#
_entry.id   AF-A0A3B0ZGM2-F1
#
_cell.length_a   1.000
_cell.length_b   1.000
_cell.length_c   1.000
_cell.angle_alpha   90.00
_cell.angle_beta   90.00
_cell.angle_gamma   90.00
#
_symmetry.space_group_name_H-M   'P 1'
#
loop_
_entity.id
_entity.type
_entity.pdbx_description
1 polymer ?
#
loop_
_entity_poly.entity_id
_entity_poly.type
_entity_poly.pdbx_seq_one_letter_code
_entity_poly.pdbx_strand_id
1 'polypeptide(L)'
;MHKLSLSLVTIAALALAGCHGDDVLLAEAPAPTIASGMFKDSSVSGLTFESGGQSGITGPDGSFSYEVGNSITFSVGGISLGSGIGAPIMTPIDLITNASSDSPRVKNIVRFLTMLDSTPPLSSGIQISSAVQTVADSWNPVDFASVDLSADLASIISDVASADARTPILLNTEDAKSHLTSTLLCLYSGAFVGTFTGSDQGRIGLHVNSGSYITSITNPPPSGPISNNTNDVEGIIYSAIDNRYAVLSGNKVDDLRFIPIGHNYIRRFISGAPDTTDVDNDANLIELESTFTGNFTSPNSASGEWIKRIPTTASGTFSGTRIGGAADALYRFTAEYISASDPSHTNDAGLFTFDIDSNNNVTGIAHSIVNNTQESLSGIANPGVNGLQLTTASGTTITGTIDLSAGTIFGGLWNDGVNNGTFSASGCQLN
;
A
#
# COMPACT_ATOMS: atom_id res chain seq x y z
N MET A 1 48.12 65.78 35.03
CA MET A 1 46.92 65.51 34.20
C MET A 1 47.37 65.02 32.83
N HIS A 2 46.86 63.87 32.38
CA HIS A 2 46.74 63.34 31.00
C HIS A 2 48.04 63.29 30.14
N LYS A 3 48.67 62.12 29.88
CA LYS A 3 48.30 61.01 28.93
C LYS A 3 48.04 61.56 27.50
N LEU A 4 48.59 61.05 26.40
CA LEU A 4 49.10 59.71 26.08
C LEU A 4 49.97 59.77 24.79
N SER A 5 50.95 58.88 24.68
CA SER A 5 51.94 58.76 23.59
C SER A 5 51.41 57.99 22.37
N LEU A 6 51.82 58.41 21.17
CA LEU A 6 51.70 57.68 19.91
C LEU A 6 53.12 57.29 19.44
N SER A 7 53.40 56.02 19.15
CA SER A 7 54.66 55.63 18.52
C SER A 7 54.51 54.48 17.53
N LEU A 8 54.92 54.85 16.33
CA LEU A 8 55.32 54.15 15.10
C LEU A 8 55.92 52.74 15.30
N VAL A 9 55.55 51.78 14.44
CA VAL A 9 56.32 50.55 14.19
C VAL A 9 56.35 50.22 12.69
N THR A 10 57.56 50.27 12.14
CA THR A 10 58.05 49.73 10.86
C THR A 10 58.08 48.20 10.86
N ILE A 11 57.65 47.55 9.78
CA ILE A 11 57.78 46.09 9.58
C ILE A 11 58.58 45.79 8.31
N ALA A 12 59.61 44.97 8.49
CA ALA A 12 60.55 44.48 7.49
C ALA A 12 60.01 43.25 6.74
N ALA A 13 60.28 43.16 5.44
CA ALA A 13 59.90 42.02 4.59
C ALA A 13 60.94 40.89 4.69
N LEU A 14 60.48 39.69 5.05
CA LEU A 14 61.23 38.44 5.04
C LEU A 14 60.69 37.54 3.93
N ALA A 15 61.54 37.13 2.99
CA ALA A 15 61.20 36.18 1.93
C ALA A 15 61.29 34.74 2.47
N LEU A 16 60.20 33.98 2.39
CA LEU A 16 60.20 32.53 2.54
C LEU A 16 59.96 31.88 1.17
N ALA A 17 60.86 30.98 0.78
CA ALA A 17 60.67 30.05 -0.31
C ALA A 17 59.68 28.95 0.13
N GLY A 18 58.53 28.87 -0.54
CA GLY A 18 57.53 27.80 -0.37
C GLY A 18 57.71 26.70 -1.40
N CYS A 19 57.68 25.46 -0.92
CA CYS A 19 57.79 24.22 -1.70
C CYS A 19 56.61 24.06 -2.67
N HIS A 20 56.90 23.69 -3.92
CA HIS A 20 55.94 23.39 -4.98
C HIS A 20 55.38 21.97 -4.74
N GLY A 21 54.28 21.88 -4.00
CA GLY A 21 53.49 20.66 -3.92
C GLY A 21 52.50 20.64 -5.07
N ASP A 22 52.62 19.65 -5.96
CA ASP A 22 51.59 19.33 -6.94
C ASP A 22 50.32 18.92 -6.18
N ASP A 23 49.39 19.87 -6.00
CA ASP A 23 48.05 19.61 -5.51
C ASP A 23 47.33 18.76 -6.56
N VAL A 24 47.36 17.45 -6.34
CA VAL A 24 46.41 16.53 -6.96
C VAL A 24 45.05 16.92 -6.40
N LEU A 25 44.28 17.68 -7.20
CA LEU A 25 42.87 17.94 -6.96
C LEU A 25 42.14 16.59 -6.95
N LEU A 26 42.05 15.97 -5.78
CA LEU A 26 41.16 14.85 -5.56
C LEU A 26 39.75 15.37 -5.82
N ALA A 27 39.10 14.82 -6.85
CA ALA A 27 37.70 15.11 -7.13
C ALA A 27 36.91 14.86 -5.83
N GLU A 28 36.22 15.90 -5.35
CA GLU A 28 35.33 15.81 -4.21
C GLU A 28 34.28 14.75 -4.52
N ALA A 29 34.13 13.77 -3.63
CA ALA A 29 33.13 12.72 -3.81
C ALA A 29 31.75 13.39 -3.95
N PRO A 30 30.90 12.94 -4.89
CA PRO A 30 29.58 13.54 -5.08
C PRO A 30 28.80 13.49 -3.77
N ALA A 31 28.15 14.61 -3.42
CA ALA A 31 27.33 14.70 -2.22
C ALA A 31 26.25 13.61 -2.21
N PRO A 32 25.92 13.04 -1.03
CA PRO A 32 24.89 12.01 -0.93
C PRO A 32 23.55 12.56 -1.41
N THR A 33 22.80 11.73 -2.14
CA THR A 33 21.44 12.06 -2.56
C THR A 33 20.48 11.75 -1.42
N ILE A 34 19.80 12.78 -0.89
CA ILE A 34 18.80 12.64 0.16
C ILE A 34 17.41 12.51 -0.45
N ALA A 35 16.64 11.53 0.02
CA ALA A 35 15.24 11.34 -0.32
C ALA A 35 14.38 11.21 0.93
N SER A 36 13.06 11.33 0.77
CA SER A 36 12.07 11.09 1.83
C SER A 36 11.33 9.79 1.60
N GLY A 37 10.96 9.11 2.68
CA GLY A 37 10.13 7.91 2.66
C GLY A 37 9.12 7.91 3.80
N MET A 38 8.28 6.89 3.87
CA MET A 38 7.33 6.67 4.97
C MET A 38 7.45 5.28 5.55
N PHE A 39 7.41 5.14 6.87
CA PHE A 39 7.36 3.85 7.55
C PHE A 39 5.89 3.42 7.76
N LYS A 40 5.50 2.26 7.22
CA LYS A 40 4.12 1.76 7.18
C LYS A 40 3.94 0.42 7.90
N ASP A 41 3.27 0.49 9.05
CA ASP A 41 2.54 -0.52 9.83
C ASP A 41 1.30 0.20 10.41
N SER A 42 0.41 0.68 9.54
CA SER A 42 -0.17 2.04 9.56
C SER A 42 0.90 3.14 9.55
N SER A 43 0.56 4.43 9.51
CA SER A 43 1.58 5.48 9.70
C SER A 43 2.17 5.41 11.09
N VAL A 44 3.48 5.16 11.22
CA VAL A 44 4.15 5.03 12.52
C VAL A 44 4.95 6.29 12.83
N SER A 45 4.47 7.07 13.79
CA SER A 45 5.15 8.27 14.28
C SER A 45 5.92 7.99 15.58
N GLY A 46 7.08 8.63 15.75
CA GLY A 46 7.89 8.48 16.96
C GLY A 46 8.99 7.40 16.90
N LEU A 47 9.27 6.83 15.72
CA LEU A 47 10.43 5.94 15.53
C LEU A 47 11.70 6.76 15.33
N THR A 48 12.78 6.39 16.00
CA THR A 48 14.11 6.91 15.65
C THR A 48 14.59 6.22 14.37
N PHE A 49 15.19 6.98 13.46
CA PHE A 49 15.81 6.45 12.25
C PHE A 49 17.23 6.98 12.07
N GLU A 50 18.09 6.16 11.45
CA GLU A 50 19.46 6.53 11.06
C GLU A 50 19.78 5.95 9.68
N SER A 51 20.28 6.78 8.75
CA SER A 51 20.69 6.39 7.40
C SER A 51 21.82 7.30 6.88
N GLY A 52 23.04 6.78 6.82
CA GLY A 52 24.21 7.59 6.49
C GLY A 52 24.39 8.75 7.46
N GLY A 53 24.41 9.99 6.97
CA GLY A 53 24.40 11.21 7.78
C GLY A 53 23.00 11.71 8.19
N GLN A 54 21.93 11.03 7.79
CA GLN A 54 20.56 11.38 8.18
C GLN A 54 20.17 10.66 9.47
N SER A 55 19.57 11.40 10.41
CA SER A 55 18.99 10.83 11.62
C SER A 55 17.82 11.68 12.09
N GLY A 56 16.83 11.08 12.73
CA GLY A 56 15.69 11.83 13.25
C GLY A 56 14.61 10.94 13.84
N ILE A 57 13.42 11.51 13.98
CA ILE A 57 12.22 10.82 14.46
C ILE A 57 11.17 10.85 13.35
N THR A 58 10.45 9.75 13.11
CA THR A 58 9.41 9.70 12.09
C THR A 58 8.27 10.68 12.39
N GLY A 59 7.80 11.38 11.36
CA GLY A 59 6.70 12.34 11.44
C GLY A 59 5.33 11.70 11.68
N PRO A 60 4.26 12.51 11.82
CA PRO A 60 2.90 12.03 12.07
C PRO A 60 2.35 11.04 11.03
N ASP A 61 2.78 11.16 9.77
CA ASP A 61 2.47 10.30 8.62
C ASP A 61 3.50 9.17 8.42
N GLY A 62 4.40 8.99 9.39
CA GLY A 62 5.53 8.06 9.32
C GLY A 62 6.68 8.55 8.44
N SER A 63 6.71 9.82 8.04
CA SER A 63 7.75 10.37 7.16
C SER A 63 9.15 10.35 7.81
N PHE A 64 10.18 10.03 7.01
CA PHE A 64 11.60 10.07 7.39
C PHE A 64 12.46 10.48 6.19
N SER A 65 13.71 10.88 6.44
CA SER A 65 14.73 11.11 5.39
C SER A 65 15.75 9.97 5.36
N TYR A 66 16.32 9.69 4.19
CA TYR A 66 17.34 8.68 4.02
C TYR A 66 18.31 9.03 2.89
N GLU A 67 19.51 8.46 2.95
CA GLU A 67 20.47 8.53 1.84
C GLU A 67 20.20 7.42 0.84
N VAL A 68 19.96 7.78 -0.42
CA VAL A 68 19.64 6.80 -1.47
C VAL A 68 20.77 5.80 -1.64
N GLY A 69 20.44 4.51 -1.57
CA GLY A 69 21.40 3.40 -1.68
C GLY A 69 22.07 3.00 -0.37
N ASN A 70 21.89 3.76 0.72
CA ASN A 70 22.37 3.40 2.04
C ASN A 70 21.32 2.61 2.83
N SER A 71 21.82 1.87 3.83
CA SER A 71 20.93 1.23 4.82
C SER A 71 20.27 2.29 5.69
N ILE A 72 19.05 2.01 6.12
CA ILE A 72 18.33 2.73 7.18
C ILE A 72 18.00 1.76 8.30
N THR A 73 18.21 2.20 9.54
CA THR A 73 17.86 1.47 10.76
C THR A 73 16.72 2.19 11.46
N PHE A 74 15.74 1.44 11.98
CA PHE A 74 14.65 1.98 12.79
C PHE A 74 14.72 1.43 14.22
N SER A 75 14.46 2.29 15.20
CA SER A 75 14.49 1.95 16.62
C SER A 75 13.45 2.71 17.45
N VAL A 76 13.21 2.23 18.67
CA VAL A 76 12.48 2.93 19.73
C VAL A 76 13.37 2.95 20.96
N GLY A 77 13.91 4.13 21.30
CA GLY A 77 14.95 4.25 22.32
C GLY A 77 16.14 3.32 22.01
N GLY A 78 16.52 2.48 22.98
CA GLY A 78 17.60 1.48 22.83
C GLY A 78 17.24 0.23 22.00
N ILE A 79 15.99 0.06 21.59
CA ILE A 79 15.52 -1.18 20.92
C ILE A 79 15.58 -1.00 19.40
N SER A 80 16.50 -1.71 18.75
CA SER A 80 16.56 -1.82 17.29
C SER A 80 15.47 -2.75 16.75
N LEU A 81 14.62 -2.25 15.86
CA LEU A 81 13.62 -3.06 15.15
C LEU A 81 14.28 -3.87 14.03
N GLY A 82 15.25 -3.26 13.35
CA GLY A 82 15.99 -3.84 12.23
C GLY A 82 16.44 -2.77 11.25
N SER A 83 16.88 -3.21 10.09
CA SER A 83 17.51 -2.35 9.08
C SER A 83 17.31 -2.90 7.68
N GLY A 84 17.17 -2.02 6.70
CA GLY A 84 17.01 -2.37 5.29
C GLY A 84 17.58 -1.27 4.39
N ILE A 85 17.57 -1.47 3.07
CA ILE A 85 17.96 -0.40 2.13
C ILE A 85 16.87 0.67 2.13
N GLY A 86 17.26 1.94 2.30
CA GLY A 86 16.31 3.05 2.31
C GLY A 86 15.49 3.11 1.02
N ALA A 87 14.17 3.25 1.18
CA ALA A 87 13.21 3.28 0.08
C ALA A 87 12.06 4.27 0.37
N PRO A 88 11.29 4.69 -0.65
CA PRO A 88 10.14 5.59 -0.45
C PRO A 88 9.09 5.06 0.51
N ILE A 89 9.00 3.73 0.65
CA ILE A 89 8.16 3.07 1.65
C ILE A 89 9.00 2.01 2.33
N MET A 90 8.99 2.02 3.66
CA MET A 90 9.58 0.98 4.51
C MET A 90 8.49 0.37 5.37
N THR A 91 8.54 -0.93 5.60
CA THR A 91 7.59 -1.67 6.46
C THR A 91 8.38 -2.60 7.38
N PRO A 92 7.75 -3.20 8.42
CA PRO A 92 8.41 -4.21 9.24
C PRO A 92 9.00 -5.39 8.44
N ILE A 93 8.46 -5.70 7.25
CA ILE A 93 9.01 -6.74 6.36
C ILE A 93 10.38 -6.32 5.82
N ASP A 94 10.55 -5.05 5.45
CA ASP A 94 11.76 -4.53 4.80
C ASP A 94 12.95 -4.41 5.77
N LEU A 95 12.69 -4.51 7.08
CA LEU A 95 13.72 -4.49 8.12
C LEU A 95 14.43 -5.84 8.28
N ILE A 96 13.85 -6.92 7.73
CA ILE A 96 14.32 -8.28 7.91
C ILE A 96 14.55 -8.91 6.52
N THR A 97 15.78 -9.36 6.27
CA THR A 97 16.15 -9.99 5.01
C THR A 97 15.28 -11.24 4.75
N ASN A 98 14.71 -11.32 3.54
CA ASN A 98 13.88 -12.45 3.07
C ASN A 98 12.66 -12.75 3.96
N ALA A 99 12.09 -11.75 4.63
CA ALA A 99 10.91 -11.92 5.46
C ALA A 99 9.59 -11.77 4.69
N SER A 100 8.49 -12.10 5.37
CA SER A 100 7.09 -11.94 4.94
C SER A 100 6.25 -11.51 6.14
N SER A 101 4.98 -11.17 5.93
CA SER A 101 4.04 -10.94 7.05
C SER A 101 3.85 -12.18 7.94
N ASP A 102 4.24 -13.35 7.46
CA ASP A 102 4.21 -14.61 8.21
C ASP A 102 5.45 -14.87 9.06
N SER A 103 6.53 -14.13 8.86
CA SER A 103 7.78 -14.33 9.58
C SER A 103 7.61 -14.02 11.07
N PRO A 104 8.02 -14.90 12.01
CA PRO A 104 7.84 -14.68 13.45
C PRO A 104 8.42 -13.34 13.93
N ARG A 105 9.60 -12.97 13.41
CA ARG A 105 10.26 -11.70 13.73
C ARG A 105 9.44 -10.49 13.28
N VAL A 106 8.85 -10.54 12.09
CA VAL A 106 7.99 -9.47 11.57
C VAL A 106 6.74 -9.34 12.41
N LYS A 107 6.05 -10.46 12.71
CA LYS A 107 4.87 -10.46 13.59
C LYS A 107 5.19 -9.86 14.95
N ASN A 108 6.34 -10.20 15.54
CA ASN A 108 6.75 -9.67 16.84
C ASN A 108 7.12 -8.18 16.82
N ILE A 109 7.70 -7.66 15.73
CA ILE A 109 7.90 -6.21 15.54
C ILE A 109 6.54 -5.49 15.49
N VAL A 110 5.58 -5.99 14.71
CA VAL A 110 4.23 -5.41 14.62
C VAL A 110 3.53 -5.42 15.99
N ARG A 111 3.59 -6.54 16.72
CA ARG A 111 3.05 -6.64 18.08
C ARG A 111 3.64 -5.60 19.02
N PHE A 112 4.95 -5.37 18.92
CA PHE A 112 5.63 -4.35 19.70
C PHE A 112 5.16 -2.94 19.32
N LEU A 113 5.16 -2.59 18.04
CA LEU A 113 4.72 -1.27 17.56
C LEU A 113 3.27 -0.95 17.96
N THR A 114 2.35 -1.90 17.76
CA THR A 114 0.93 -1.75 18.11
C THR A 114 0.70 -1.62 19.62
N MET A 115 1.53 -2.26 20.46
CA MET A 115 1.45 -2.13 21.92
C MET A 115 1.89 -0.72 22.38
N LEU A 116 2.83 -0.11 21.67
CA LEU A 116 3.30 1.25 21.93
C LEU A 116 2.31 2.33 21.49
N ASP A 117 1.29 2.00 20.69
CA ASP A 117 0.31 2.98 20.22
C ASP A 117 -0.49 3.62 21.37
N SER A 118 -0.52 4.94 21.37
CA SER A 118 -1.23 5.75 22.36
C SER A 118 -2.61 6.23 21.89
N THR A 119 -2.95 6.08 20.61
CA THR A 119 -4.16 6.64 20.00
C THR A 119 -4.96 5.63 19.17
N PRO A 120 -5.62 4.66 19.82
CA PRO A 120 -6.51 3.73 19.10
C PRO A 120 -7.67 4.48 18.41
N PRO A 121 -8.16 3.99 17.25
CA PRO A 121 -7.80 2.73 16.59
C PRO A 121 -6.52 2.81 15.75
N LEU A 122 -5.86 1.66 15.53
CA LEU A 122 -4.65 1.52 14.69
C LEU A 122 -4.85 2.00 13.24
N SER A 123 -6.11 2.08 12.78
CA SER A 123 -6.47 2.64 11.48
C SER A 123 -6.29 4.16 11.39
N SER A 124 -5.87 4.83 12.46
CA SER A 124 -5.51 6.25 12.47
C SER A 124 -4.00 6.51 12.52
N GLY A 125 -3.19 5.45 12.46
CA GLY A 125 -1.75 5.49 12.70
C GLY A 125 -1.37 4.81 14.01
N ILE A 126 -0.06 4.61 14.18
CA ILE A 126 0.58 4.22 15.44
C ILE A 126 1.35 5.44 15.94
N GLN A 127 1.01 5.90 17.14
CA GLN A 127 1.65 7.07 17.75
C GLN A 127 2.40 6.68 19.02
N ILE A 128 3.73 6.67 18.93
CA ILE A 128 4.61 6.45 20.08
C ILE A 128 4.78 7.79 20.80
N SER A 129 4.24 7.91 22.00
CA SER A 129 4.27 9.15 22.76
C SER A 129 5.71 9.56 23.13
N SER A 130 5.92 10.86 23.36
CA SER A 130 7.23 11.36 23.82
C SER A 130 7.60 10.84 25.21
N ALA A 131 6.60 10.54 26.06
CA ALA A 131 6.82 9.93 27.38
C ALA A 131 7.36 8.49 27.24
N VAL A 132 6.77 7.71 26.31
CA VAL A 132 7.25 6.36 25.98
C VAL A 132 8.65 6.40 25.36
N GLN A 133 8.91 7.32 24.43
CA GLN A 133 10.25 7.49 23.86
C GLN A 133 11.30 7.79 24.94
N THR A 134 10.96 8.63 25.92
CA THR A 134 11.87 8.99 27.02
C THR A 134 12.22 7.79 27.92
N VAL A 135 11.25 6.93 28.25
CA VAL A 135 11.53 5.74 29.07
C VAL A 135 12.23 4.64 28.26
N ALA A 136 12.00 4.61 26.94
CA ALA A 136 12.59 3.62 26.03
C ALA A 136 14.12 3.71 25.91
N ASP A 137 14.73 4.85 26.21
CA ASP A 137 16.18 5.01 26.27
C ASP A 137 16.85 4.09 27.30
N SER A 138 16.09 3.65 28.31
CA SER A 138 16.57 2.76 29.36
C SER A 138 16.26 1.27 29.11
N TRP A 139 15.54 0.96 28.03
CA TRP A 139 15.15 -0.42 27.75
C TRP A 139 16.31 -1.25 27.23
N ASN A 140 16.35 -2.50 27.69
CA ASN A 140 17.27 -3.49 27.14
C ASN A 140 16.82 -3.90 25.73
N PRO A 141 17.76 -4.34 24.87
CA PRO A 141 17.42 -4.90 23.57
C PRO A 141 16.41 -6.05 23.69
N VAL A 142 15.45 -6.09 22.76
CA VAL A 142 14.43 -7.14 22.66
C VAL A 142 14.80 -8.12 21.54
N ASP A 143 14.73 -9.42 21.83
CA ASP A 143 14.85 -10.45 20.80
C ASP A 143 13.49 -10.71 20.14
N PHE A 144 13.26 -10.08 18.98
CA PHE A 144 12.03 -10.29 18.22
C PHE A 144 11.90 -11.71 17.62
N ALA A 145 12.91 -12.57 17.70
CA ALA A 145 12.78 -13.99 17.35
C ALA A 145 12.18 -14.84 18.49
N SER A 146 11.98 -14.26 19.69
CA SER A 146 11.45 -14.97 20.85
C SER A 146 10.07 -15.57 20.63
N VAL A 147 9.88 -16.78 21.17
CA VAL A 147 8.60 -17.50 21.18
C VAL A 147 7.65 -16.91 22.22
N ASP A 148 8.16 -16.44 23.36
CA ASP A 148 7.37 -15.85 24.44
C ASP A 148 7.69 -14.35 24.59
N LEU A 149 7.41 -13.61 23.52
CA LEU A 149 7.58 -12.15 23.51
C LEU A 149 6.81 -11.46 24.65
N SER A 150 5.69 -12.03 25.11
CA SER A 150 4.92 -11.49 26.23
C SER A 150 5.72 -11.44 27.53
N ALA A 151 6.46 -12.51 27.84
CA ALA A 151 7.33 -12.54 29.00
C ALA A 151 8.49 -11.54 28.86
N ASP A 152 9.09 -11.47 27.67
CA ASP A 152 10.22 -10.59 27.39
C ASP A 152 9.85 -9.10 27.45
N LEU A 153 8.61 -8.76 27.10
CA LEU A 153 8.08 -7.40 27.12
C LEU A 153 7.45 -7.00 28.46
N ALA A 154 7.44 -7.84 29.49
CA ALA A 154 6.68 -7.58 30.72
C ALA A 154 7.07 -6.25 31.41
N SER A 155 8.36 -5.92 31.49
CA SER A 155 8.82 -4.64 32.06
C SER A 155 8.46 -3.46 31.16
N ILE A 156 8.63 -3.62 29.84
CA ILE A 156 8.31 -2.60 28.84
C ILE A 156 6.82 -2.25 28.88
N ILE A 157 5.94 -3.25 28.96
CA ILE A 157 4.49 -3.05 29.07
C ILE A 157 4.15 -2.25 30.34
N SER A 158 4.82 -2.53 31.46
CA SER A 158 4.65 -1.78 32.71
C SER A 158 5.11 -0.32 32.58
N ASP A 159 6.23 -0.08 31.90
CA ASP A 159 6.75 1.27 31.68
C ASP A 159 5.82 2.07 30.78
N VAL A 160 5.36 1.48 29.66
CA VAL A 160 4.41 2.10 28.74
C VAL A 160 3.10 2.41 29.45
N ALA A 161 2.57 1.46 30.25
CA ALA A 161 1.36 1.67 31.03
C ALA A 161 1.47 2.88 31.96
N SER A 162 2.64 3.05 32.58
CA SER A 162 2.93 4.15 33.51
C SER A 162 3.16 5.47 32.78
N ALA A 163 3.90 5.46 31.67
CA ALA A 163 4.24 6.64 30.88
C ALA A 163 3.02 7.28 30.20
N ASP A 164 2.13 6.44 29.64
CA ASP A 164 0.93 6.90 28.93
C ASP A 164 -0.34 6.88 29.81
N ALA A 165 -0.25 6.41 31.06
CA ALA A 165 -1.39 6.21 31.96
C ALA A 165 -2.54 5.40 31.32
N ARG A 166 -2.19 4.32 30.60
CA ARG A 166 -3.13 3.43 29.89
C ARG A 166 -2.80 1.96 30.17
N THR A 167 -3.64 1.05 29.67
CA THR A 167 -3.35 -0.38 29.65
C THR A 167 -2.93 -0.79 28.24
N PRO A 168 -1.64 -1.05 27.98
CA PRO A 168 -1.18 -1.48 26.66
C PRO A 168 -1.75 -2.85 26.30
N ILE A 169 -2.09 -3.02 25.03
CA ILE A 169 -2.59 -4.29 24.49
C ILE A 169 -1.49 -4.87 23.60
N LEU A 170 -0.99 -6.05 23.97
CA LEU A 170 -0.10 -6.82 23.12
C LEU A 170 -0.96 -7.74 22.25
N LEU A 171 -1.04 -7.45 20.95
CA LEU A 171 -1.76 -8.30 20.00
C LEU A 171 -1.21 -9.74 20.01
N ASN A 172 -2.07 -10.72 19.69
CA ASN A 172 -1.58 -12.05 19.35
C ASN A 172 -0.93 -12.02 17.95
N THR A 173 -0.24 -13.11 17.59
CA THR A 173 0.51 -13.19 16.33
C THR A 173 -0.38 -13.12 15.08
N GLU A 174 -1.60 -13.65 15.14
CA GLU A 174 -2.50 -13.67 13.97
C GLU A 174 -3.17 -12.31 13.78
N ASP A 175 -3.54 -11.62 14.86
CA ASP A 175 -4.04 -10.24 14.80
C ASP A 175 -2.97 -9.28 14.30
N ALA A 176 -1.71 -9.44 14.73
CA ALA A 176 -0.59 -8.65 14.21
C ALA A 176 -0.32 -8.89 12.73
N LYS A 177 -0.38 -10.15 12.28
CA LYS A 177 -0.32 -10.48 10.85
C LYS A 177 -1.46 -9.83 10.08
N SER A 178 -2.68 -9.92 10.61
CA SER A 178 -3.89 -9.34 10.00
C SER A 178 -3.76 -7.82 9.85
N HIS A 179 -3.33 -7.13 10.91
CA HIS A 179 -3.07 -5.69 10.92
C HIS A 179 -2.05 -5.26 9.85
N LEU A 180 -0.89 -5.92 9.82
CA LEU A 180 0.14 -5.61 8.81
C LEU A 180 -0.35 -5.93 7.39
N THR A 181 -1.08 -7.03 7.21
CA THR A 181 -1.65 -7.40 5.90
C THR A 181 -2.64 -6.35 5.44
N SER A 182 -3.54 -5.88 6.31
CA SER A 182 -4.47 -4.78 6.03
C SER A 182 -3.75 -3.49 5.65
N THR A 183 -2.69 -3.12 6.40
CA THR A 183 -1.83 -1.97 6.06
C THR A 183 -1.27 -2.09 4.65
N LEU A 184 -0.73 -3.26 4.30
CA LEU A 184 -0.16 -3.49 2.97
C LEU A 184 -1.25 -3.43 1.90
N LEU A 185 -2.40 -4.07 2.08
CA LEU A 185 -3.49 -3.97 1.11
C LEU A 185 -3.94 -2.53 0.91
N CYS A 186 -4.03 -1.75 1.98
CA CYS A 186 -4.40 -0.34 1.91
C CYS A 186 -3.36 0.51 1.17
N LEU A 187 -2.06 0.29 1.43
CA LEU A 187 -0.97 0.95 0.71
C LEU A 187 -1.02 0.71 -0.81
N TYR A 188 -1.49 -0.47 -1.23
CA TYR A 188 -1.64 -0.82 -2.64
C TYR A 188 -3.07 -0.61 -3.17
N SER A 189 -4.02 -0.22 -2.31
CA SER A 189 -5.41 0.10 -2.67
C SER A 189 -5.48 1.10 -3.82
N GLY A 190 -6.29 0.79 -4.83
CA GLY A 190 -6.47 1.58 -6.04
C GLY A 190 -6.48 0.73 -7.32
N ALA A 191 -6.83 1.37 -8.43
CA ALA A 191 -6.98 0.72 -9.73
C ALA A 191 -5.73 0.96 -10.57
N PHE A 192 -5.28 -0.07 -11.28
CA PHE A 192 -4.10 -0.07 -12.12
C PHE A 192 -4.52 -0.45 -13.53
N VAL A 193 -4.18 0.39 -14.50
CA VAL A 193 -4.55 0.18 -15.90
C VAL A 193 -3.29 0.09 -16.74
N GLY A 194 -3.28 -0.83 -17.69
CA GLY A 194 -2.23 -0.93 -18.69
C GLY A 194 -2.52 -1.98 -19.75
N THR A 195 -1.48 -2.71 -20.15
CA THR A 195 -1.55 -3.67 -21.26
C THR A 195 -0.91 -5.00 -20.90
N PHE A 196 -1.34 -6.04 -21.62
CA PHE A 196 -0.69 -7.34 -21.63
C PHE A 196 -0.28 -7.72 -23.06
N THR A 197 0.77 -8.51 -23.19
CA THR A 197 1.36 -8.96 -24.46
C THR A 197 1.81 -10.40 -24.37
N GLY A 198 2.16 -11.05 -25.49
CA GLY A 198 2.65 -12.42 -25.54
C GLY A 198 1.92 -13.24 -26.60
N SER A 199 1.37 -14.38 -26.20
CA SER A 199 0.55 -15.23 -27.08
C SER A 199 -0.84 -14.63 -27.38
N ASP A 200 -1.28 -13.68 -26.57
CA ASP A 200 -2.39 -12.75 -26.79
C ASP A 200 -1.93 -11.35 -26.37
N GLN A 201 -2.67 -10.33 -26.76
CA GLN A 201 -2.39 -8.94 -26.44
C GLN A 201 -3.68 -8.16 -26.21
N GLY A 202 -3.58 -7.15 -25.35
CA GLY A 202 -4.73 -6.32 -25.06
C GLY A 202 -4.54 -5.41 -23.87
N ARG A 203 -5.66 -5.09 -23.23
CA ARG A 203 -5.73 -4.16 -22.10
C ARG A 203 -5.98 -4.93 -20.81
N ILE A 204 -5.48 -4.39 -19.71
CA ILE A 204 -5.68 -4.95 -18.39
C ILE A 204 -6.02 -3.83 -17.41
N GLY A 205 -7.03 -4.06 -16.60
CA GLY A 205 -7.36 -3.33 -15.40
C GLY A 205 -7.22 -4.26 -14.21
N LEU A 206 -6.59 -3.80 -13.14
CA LEU A 206 -6.49 -4.50 -11.86
C LEU A 206 -6.95 -3.56 -10.75
N HIS A 207 -7.54 -4.08 -9.70
CA HIS A 207 -7.84 -3.30 -8.51
C HIS A 207 -7.56 -4.12 -7.25
N VAL A 208 -7.12 -3.43 -6.20
CA VAL A 208 -6.78 -4.04 -4.92
C VAL A 208 -7.94 -3.89 -3.96
N ASN A 209 -8.43 -5.01 -3.44
CA ASN A 209 -9.48 -5.04 -2.44
C ASN A 209 -8.89 -4.90 -1.04
N SER A 210 -9.13 -3.75 -0.40
CA SER A 210 -8.54 -3.41 0.91
C SER A 210 -9.54 -3.31 2.06
N GLY A 211 -10.84 -3.48 1.80
CA GLY A 211 -11.90 -3.42 2.81
C GLY A 211 -12.27 -4.79 3.39
N SER A 212 -13.10 -4.81 4.44
CA SER A 212 -13.70 -6.05 4.94
C SER A 212 -14.79 -6.51 3.96
N TYR A 213 -14.45 -7.36 3.00
CA TYR A 213 -15.42 -7.81 2.00
C TYR A 213 -16.37 -8.88 2.56
N ILE A 214 -17.67 -8.65 2.40
CA ILE A 214 -18.74 -9.63 2.61
C ILE A 214 -19.05 -10.27 1.26
N THR A 215 -18.68 -11.54 1.11
CA THR A 215 -19.02 -12.33 -0.08
C THR A 215 -20.52 -12.62 -0.10
N SER A 216 -21.31 -11.84 -0.85
CA SER A 216 -22.42 -12.40 -1.63
C SER A 216 -23.04 -11.35 -2.56
N ILE A 217 -22.85 -11.55 -3.87
CA ILE A 217 -23.74 -11.02 -4.92
C ILE A 217 -25.11 -11.74 -4.95
N THR A 218 -25.44 -12.54 -3.93
CA THR A 218 -26.78 -13.13 -3.75
C THR A 218 -27.54 -12.41 -2.65
N ASN A 219 -28.75 -11.96 -2.99
CA ASN A 219 -29.72 -11.43 -2.03
C ASN A 219 -30.63 -12.59 -1.55
N PRO A 220 -30.82 -12.82 -0.23
CA PRO A 220 -30.28 -12.07 0.91
C PRO A 220 -28.88 -12.55 1.34
N PRO A 221 -28.09 -11.67 1.99
CA PRO A 221 -26.77 -12.04 2.50
C PRO A 221 -26.89 -13.14 3.56
N PRO A 222 -26.02 -14.17 3.54
CA PRO A 222 -26.05 -15.22 4.54
C PRO A 222 -25.65 -14.67 5.91
N SER A 223 -26.42 -15.01 6.94
CA SER A 223 -26.08 -14.76 8.34
C SER A 223 -25.11 -15.84 8.83
N GLY A 224 -23.81 -15.60 8.67
CA GLY A 224 -22.74 -16.48 9.14
C GLY A 224 -21.40 -15.75 9.20
N PRO A 225 -20.39 -16.30 9.92
CA PRO A 225 -19.04 -15.75 9.92
C PRO A 225 -18.50 -15.67 8.48
N ILE A 226 -17.87 -14.54 8.17
CA ILE A 226 -17.35 -14.20 6.85
C ILE A 226 -16.26 -15.23 6.50
N SER A 227 -16.47 -16.00 5.43
CA SER A 227 -15.45 -16.94 4.96
C SER A 227 -14.28 -16.16 4.35
N ASN A 228 -13.12 -16.40 4.95
CA ASN A 228 -11.73 -16.09 4.65
C ASN A 228 -11.21 -16.49 3.24
N ASN A 229 -12.07 -16.44 2.21
CA ASN A 229 -11.77 -16.84 0.83
C ASN A 229 -12.01 -15.69 -0.18
N THR A 230 -11.47 -14.49 0.10
CA THR A 230 -11.61 -13.34 -0.81
C THR A 230 -10.27 -12.98 -1.44
N ASN A 231 -10.27 -12.70 -2.74
CA ASN A 231 -9.07 -12.28 -3.46
C ASN A 231 -8.78 -10.81 -3.18
N ASP A 232 -7.55 -10.53 -2.80
CA ASP A 232 -7.13 -9.16 -2.49
C ASP A 232 -6.81 -8.34 -3.76
N VAL A 233 -6.74 -8.99 -4.93
CA VAL A 233 -6.58 -8.33 -6.24
C VAL A 233 -7.51 -8.98 -7.25
N GLU A 234 -8.35 -8.17 -7.86
CA GLU A 234 -9.27 -8.53 -8.94
C GLU A 234 -8.92 -7.71 -10.19
N GLY A 235 -9.51 -8.03 -11.34
CA GLY A 235 -9.27 -7.26 -12.55
C GLY A 235 -10.22 -7.57 -13.70
N ILE A 236 -10.03 -6.84 -14.79
CA ILE A 236 -10.68 -7.07 -16.08
C ILE A 236 -9.60 -7.04 -17.14
N ILE A 237 -9.57 -8.05 -18.03
CA ILE A 237 -8.75 -7.98 -19.24
C ILE A 237 -9.64 -7.83 -20.45
N TYR A 238 -9.13 -7.18 -21.48
CA TYR A 238 -9.74 -7.18 -22.81
C TYR A 238 -8.75 -7.75 -23.82
N SER A 239 -9.13 -8.85 -24.48
CA SER A 239 -8.35 -9.46 -25.55
C SER A 239 -8.61 -8.74 -26.87
N ALA A 240 -7.54 -8.27 -27.52
CA ALA A 240 -7.64 -7.70 -28.86
C ALA A 240 -7.82 -8.77 -29.94
N ILE A 241 -7.46 -10.03 -29.65
CA ILE A 241 -7.66 -11.16 -30.58
C ILE A 241 -9.12 -11.61 -30.54
N ASP A 242 -9.67 -11.81 -29.34
CA ASP A 242 -11.03 -12.33 -29.17
C ASP A 242 -12.11 -11.23 -29.18
N ASN A 243 -11.69 -9.96 -29.16
CA ASN A 243 -12.52 -8.77 -29.18
C ASN A 243 -13.59 -8.77 -28.07
N ARG A 244 -13.20 -9.20 -26.87
CA ARG A 244 -14.07 -9.29 -25.70
C ARG A 244 -13.27 -9.19 -24.40
N TYR A 245 -13.93 -8.82 -23.31
CA TYR A 245 -13.30 -8.82 -22.00
C TYR A 245 -13.58 -10.10 -21.23
N ALA A 246 -12.85 -10.27 -20.14
CA ALA A 246 -13.15 -11.27 -19.14
C ALA A 246 -12.64 -10.81 -17.77
N VAL A 247 -13.34 -11.25 -16.73
CA VAL A 247 -13.08 -10.86 -15.34
C VAL A 247 -12.00 -11.76 -14.75
N LEU A 248 -11.01 -11.14 -14.15
CA LEU A 248 -9.98 -11.78 -13.36
C LEU A 248 -10.50 -11.89 -11.91
N SER A 249 -10.97 -13.08 -11.52
CA SER A 249 -11.31 -13.38 -10.13
C SER A 249 -10.59 -14.65 -9.67
N GLY A 250 -9.93 -14.63 -8.51
CA GLY A 250 -9.22 -15.79 -7.95
C GLY A 250 -10.12 -16.83 -7.25
N ASN A 251 -11.45 -16.63 -7.23
CA ASN A 251 -12.41 -17.48 -6.51
C ASN A 251 -12.59 -18.91 -7.06
N LYS A 252 -11.95 -19.26 -8.18
CA LYS A 252 -12.07 -20.59 -8.83
C LYS A 252 -10.82 -21.48 -8.70
N VAL A 253 -9.83 -21.09 -7.92
CA VAL A 253 -8.63 -21.90 -7.68
C VAL A 253 -8.36 -21.95 -6.18
N ASP A 254 -8.49 -23.13 -5.57
CA ASP A 254 -8.13 -23.36 -4.18
C ASP A 254 -6.68 -22.86 -3.93
N ASP A 255 -6.45 -22.14 -2.82
CA ASP A 255 -5.15 -21.63 -2.33
C ASP A 255 -4.50 -20.39 -3.01
N LEU A 256 -5.22 -19.60 -3.80
CA LEU A 256 -4.68 -18.33 -4.33
C LEU A 256 -4.87 -17.15 -3.35
N ARG A 257 -3.78 -16.71 -2.71
CA ARG A 257 -3.76 -15.60 -1.75
C ARG A 257 -2.81 -14.48 -2.19
N PHE A 258 -3.04 -13.25 -1.76
CA PHE A 258 -1.97 -12.26 -1.71
C PHE A 258 -0.91 -12.75 -0.73
N ILE A 259 0.29 -13.05 -1.25
CA ILE A 259 1.41 -13.44 -0.39
C ILE A 259 2.41 -12.27 -0.37
N PRO A 260 2.43 -11.44 0.69
CA PRO A 260 3.46 -10.43 0.85
C PRO A 260 4.78 -11.11 1.24
N ILE A 261 5.58 -11.50 0.23
CA ILE A 261 6.93 -12.05 0.38
C ILE A 261 7.96 -10.96 0.05
N GLY A 262 8.96 -10.77 0.90
CA GLY A 262 9.96 -9.70 0.79
C GLY A 262 11.05 -9.90 -0.27
N HIS A 263 11.76 -8.79 -0.48
CA HIS A 263 13.03 -8.51 -1.17
C HIS A 263 13.31 -8.99 -2.60
N ASN A 264 12.61 -9.98 -3.18
CA ASN A 264 12.73 -10.32 -4.62
C ASN A 264 11.44 -10.84 -5.28
N TYR A 265 10.34 -10.99 -4.52
CA TYR A 265 9.07 -11.58 -4.98
C TYR A 265 7.86 -10.79 -4.46
N ILE A 266 7.98 -9.47 -4.49
CA ILE A 266 7.16 -8.55 -3.70
C ILE A 266 5.80 -8.37 -4.36
N ARG A 267 4.82 -9.12 -3.84
CA ARG A 267 3.35 -8.98 -4.02
C ARG A 267 2.76 -9.75 -5.19
N ARG A 268 2.98 -11.06 -5.12
CA ARG A 268 2.30 -12.04 -5.97
C ARG A 268 0.79 -11.98 -5.75
N PHE A 269 0.05 -11.45 -6.72
CA PHE A 269 -1.38 -11.75 -6.85
C PHE A 269 -1.56 -12.81 -7.93
N ILE A 270 -2.53 -13.71 -7.73
CA ILE A 270 -2.91 -14.71 -8.72
C ILE A 270 -4.40 -14.50 -8.97
N SER A 271 -4.75 -14.00 -10.15
CA SER A 271 -6.15 -13.87 -10.54
C SER A 271 -6.51 -14.92 -11.59
N GLY A 272 -7.62 -15.62 -11.32
CA GLY A 272 -8.12 -16.78 -12.06
C GLY A 272 -8.76 -16.42 -13.39
N ALA A 273 -9.11 -17.46 -14.14
CA ALA A 273 -9.02 -17.45 -15.58
C ALA A 273 -10.11 -16.65 -16.31
N PRO A 274 -9.71 -15.69 -17.17
CA PRO A 274 -10.58 -15.24 -18.23
C PRO A 274 -10.65 -16.36 -19.28
N ASP A 275 -11.84 -16.91 -19.49
CA ASP A 275 -12.14 -17.50 -20.78
C ASP A 275 -13.00 -16.57 -21.59
N THR A 276 -12.45 -16.20 -22.72
CA THR A 276 -13.18 -15.51 -23.75
C THR A 276 -14.11 -16.48 -24.48
N THR A 277 -13.96 -17.82 -24.35
CA THR A 277 -14.80 -18.78 -25.07
C THR A 277 -15.98 -19.40 -24.30
N ASP A 278 -16.04 -19.34 -22.97
CA ASP A 278 -17.17 -19.83 -22.15
C ASP A 278 -18.25 -18.74 -22.00
N VAL A 279 -19.19 -18.77 -22.94
CA VAL A 279 -20.33 -17.83 -23.03
C VAL A 279 -21.56 -18.35 -22.27
N ASP A 280 -21.50 -19.56 -21.71
CA ASP A 280 -22.70 -20.37 -21.45
C ASP A 280 -22.86 -20.79 -19.97
N ASN A 281 -21.90 -20.48 -19.09
CA ASN A 281 -21.94 -20.91 -17.67
C ASN A 281 -22.13 -22.44 -17.55
N ASP A 282 -21.62 -23.24 -18.50
CA ASP A 282 -21.75 -24.69 -18.42
C ASP A 282 -20.86 -25.20 -17.27
N ALA A 283 -21.51 -25.68 -16.21
CA ALA A 283 -20.86 -26.24 -15.03
C ALA A 283 -20.12 -27.57 -15.32
N ASN A 284 -20.15 -28.06 -16.56
CA ASN A 284 -19.44 -29.25 -16.98
C ASN A 284 -18.28 -28.93 -17.93
N LEU A 285 -17.05 -29.03 -17.38
CA LEU A 285 -15.85 -29.68 -17.95
C LEU A 285 -14.58 -28.83 -17.86
N ILE A 286 -13.79 -29.07 -16.80
CA ILE A 286 -12.30 -29.03 -16.80
C ILE A 286 -11.66 -27.69 -17.26
N GLU A 287 -12.42 -26.60 -17.23
CA GLU A 287 -12.07 -25.40 -17.94
C GLU A 287 -11.36 -24.39 -17.03
N LEU A 288 -10.11 -24.09 -17.43
CA LEU A 288 -9.46 -22.77 -17.41
C LEU A 288 -8.51 -22.48 -16.23
N GLU A 289 -7.24 -22.84 -16.41
CA GLU A 289 -6.13 -22.44 -15.53
C GLU A 289 -5.36 -21.23 -16.11
N SER A 290 -6.04 -20.22 -16.66
CA SER A 290 -5.38 -18.94 -16.95
C SER A 290 -5.08 -18.23 -15.63
N THR A 291 -3.81 -17.95 -15.38
CA THR A 291 -3.33 -17.33 -14.15
C THR A 291 -2.52 -16.10 -14.48
N PHE A 292 -2.97 -14.94 -14.00
CA PHE A 292 -2.20 -13.70 -14.00
C PHE A 292 -1.42 -13.62 -12.70
N THR A 293 -0.10 -13.61 -12.80
CA THR A 293 0.84 -13.52 -11.67
C THR A 293 1.57 -12.18 -11.73
N GLY A 294 1.23 -11.25 -10.84
CA GLY A 294 1.84 -9.92 -10.79
C GLY A 294 2.64 -9.63 -9.54
N ASN A 295 3.40 -8.52 -9.55
CA ASN A 295 4.03 -7.88 -8.40
C ASN A 295 3.74 -6.39 -8.46
N PHE A 296 3.48 -5.74 -7.32
CA PHE A 296 3.51 -4.28 -7.28
C PHE A 296 4.95 -3.81 -7.07
N THR A 297 5.51 -3.21 -8.12
CA THR A 297 6.88 -2.68 -8.12
C THR A 297 7.00 -1.36 -7.36
N SER A 298 5.89 -0.64 -7.20
CA SER A 298 5.73 0.50 -6.31
C SER A 298 4.25 0.65 -5.95
N PRO A 299 3.87 1.52 -4.99
CA PRO A 299 2.46 1.81 -4.77
C PRO A 299 1.71 2.24 -6.04
N ASN A 300 2.39 2.74 -7.08
CA ASN A 300 1.73 3.23 -8.30
C ASN A 300 1.97 2.36 -9.54
N SER A 301 2.61 1.21 -9.41
CA SER A 301 2.94 0.35 -10.55
C SER A 301 2.82 -1.13 -10.22
N ALA A 302 2.26 -1.88 -11.17
CA ALA A 302 2.14 -3.33 -11.13
C ALA A 302 2.69 -3.93 -12.44
N SER A 303 3.33 -5.09 -12.36
CA SER A 303 3.78 -5.83 -13.55
C SER A 303 3.89 -7.32 -13.26
N GLY A 304 3.87 -8.15 -14.30
CA GLY A 304 3.99 -9.58 -14.10
C GLY A 304 3.88 -10.41 -15.35
N GLU A 305 3.62 -11.69 -15.15
CA GLU A 305 3.47 -12.71 -16.18
C GLU A 305 2.05 -13.27 -16.16
N TRP A 306 1.58 -13.74 -17.30
CA TRP A 306 0.32 -14.48 -17.40
C TRP A 306 0.55 -15.77 -18.17
N ILE A 307 -0.17 -16.82 -17.78
CA ILE A 307 -0.11 -18.14 -18.41
C ILE A 307 -1.54 -18.66 -18.54
N LYS A 308 -1.94 -19.08 -19.74
CA LYS A 308 -3.11 -19.90 -20.03
C LYS A 308 -2.62 -21.33 -20.27
N ARG A 309 -3.06 -22.32 -19.48
CA ARG A 309 -2.53 -23.70 -19.57
C ARG A 309 -3.34 -24.61 -20.52
N ILE A 310 -4.63 -24.34 -20.68
CA ILE A 310 -5.58 -25.19 -21.41
C ILE A 310 -6.42 -24.29 -22.35
N PRO A 311 -6.77 -24.76 -23.56
CA PRO A 311 -6.39 -26.04 -24.19
C PRO A 311 -4.99 -26.02 -24.84
N THR A 312 -4.41 -24.84 -25.03
CA THR A 312 -3.02 -24.66 -25.48
C THR A 312 -2.29 -23.75 -24.52
N THR A 313 -1.02 -24.06 -24.24
CA THR A 313 -0.21 -23.22 -23.36
C THR A 313 0.12 -21.92 -24.07
N ALA A 314 -0.43 -20.83 -23.56
CA ALA A 314 -0.17 -19.46 -23.99
C ALA A 314 0.38 -18.68 -22.80
N SER A 315 1.26 -17.73 -23.05
CA SER A 315 1.85 -16.93 -21.99
C SER A 315 2.30 -15.58 -22.47
N GLY A 316 2.61 -14.71 -21.51
CA GLY A 316 3.17 -13.40 -21.78
C GLY A 316 3.35 -12.57 -20.53
N THR A 317 3.44 -11.26 -20.72
CA THR A 317 3.67 -10.30 -19.64
C THR A 317 2.62 -9.21 -19.62
N PHE A 318 2.46 -8.55 -18.48
CA PHE A 318 1.59 -7.39 -18.33
C PHE A 318 2.22 -6.30 -17.47
N SER A 319 1.71 -5.09 -17.62
CA SER A 319 2.05 -3.94 -16.77
C SER A 319 0.83 -3.05 -16.59
N GLY A 320 0.77 -2.34 -15.47
CA GLY A 320 -0.27 -1.38 -15.16
C GLY A 320 0.24 -0.26 -14.26
N THR A 321 -0.31 0.93 -14.46
CA THR A 321 -0.04 2.13 -13.65
C THR A 321 -1.29 2.52 -12.91
N ARG A 322 -1.15 2.95 -11.65
CA ARG A 322 -2.28 3.40 -10.85
C ARG A 322 -2.96 4.61 -11.51
N ILE A 323 -4.29 4.58 -11.58
CA ILE A 323 -5.15 5.71 -11.94
C ILE A 323 -5.85 6.27 -10.68
N GLY A 324 -6.27 7.54 -10.73
CA GLY A 324 -6.71 8.26 -9.54
C GLY A 324 -5.51 8.60 -8.63
N GLY A 325 -5.71 8.67 -7.33
CA GLY A 325 -4.62 8.87 -6.38
C GLY A 325 -4.53 10.28 -5.82
N ALA A 326 -5.65 10.91 -5.47
CA ALA A 326 -5.64 12.28 -4.93
C ALA A 326 -4.74 12.38 -3.68
N ALA A 327 -3.94 13.44 -3.60
CA ALA A 327 -2.94 13.61 -2.55
C ALA A 327 -3.55 13.96 -1.17
N ASP A 328 -4.77 14.49 -1.18
CA ASP A 328 -5.58 14.84 -0.01
C ASP A 328 -6.64 13.77 0.32
N ALA A 329 -6.59 12.61 -0.36
CA ALA A 329 -7.48 11.50 -0.08
C ALA A 329 -7.24 10.98 1.34
N LEU A 330 -8.31 10.96 2.14
CA LEU A 330 -8.37 10.29 3.44
C LEU A 330 -8.83 8.84 3.29
N TYR A 331 -9.67 8.55 2.30
CA TYR A 331 -10.07 7.19 1.95
C TYR A 331 -9.89 6.95 0.46
N ARG A 332 -9.59 5.69 0.12
CA ARG A 332 -9.56 5.23 -1.27
C ARG A 332 -10.40 3.98 -1.42
N PHE A 333 -11.24 3.98 -2.44
CA PHE A 333 -12.08 2.86 -2.84
C PHE A 333 -11.89 2.55 -4.32
N THR A 334 -12.07 1.29 -4.66
CA THR A 334 -12.09 0.82 -6.04
C THR A 334 -13.17 -0.20 -6.26
N ALA A 335 -13.68 -0.21 -7.50
CA ALA A 335 -14.67 -1.16 -7.94
C ALA A 335 -14.44 -1.56 -9.38
N GLU A 336 -14.85 -2.78 -9.71
CA GLU A 336 -15.17 -3.17 -11.07
C GLU A 336 -16.61 -2.79 -11.41
N TYR A 337 -16.81 -2.35 -12.64
CA TYR A 337 -18.14 -2.16 -13.19
C TYR A 337 -18.29 -2.94 -14.48
N ILE A 338 -19.46 -3.55 -14.63
CA ILE A 338 -19.84 -4.34 -15.79
C ILE A 338 -21.25 -3.93 -16.20
N SER A 339 -21.48 -3.81 -17.51
CA SER A 339 -22.81 -3.55 -18.06
C SER A 339 -23.78 -4.69 -17.73
N ALA A 340 -24.99 -4.35 -17.31
CA ALA A 340 -26.04 -5.33 -17.07
C ALA A 340 -26.37 -6.07 -18.38
N SER A 341 -26.65 -7.37 -18.28
CA SER A 341 -27.05 -8.23 -19.41
C SER A 341 -26.02 -8.29 -20.55
N ASP A 342 -24.77 -8.65 -20.23
CA ASP A 342 -23.67 -8.77 -21.19
C ASP A 342 -23.13 -10.22 -21.30
N PRO A 343 -23.93 -11.18 -21.83
CA PRO A 343 -23.49 -12.57 -21.93
C PRO A 343 -22.31 -12.74 -22.90
N SER A 344 -22.16 -11.84 -23.88
CA SER A 344 -21.08 -11.88 -24.85
C SER A 344 -19.78 -11.23 -24.38
N HIS A 345 -19.76 -10.59 -23.20
CA HIS A 345 -18.62 -9.87 -22.65
C HIS A 345 -18.02 -8.84 -23.62
N THR A 346 -18.89 -8.12 -24.31
CA THR A 346 -18.53 -7.13 -25.34
C THR A 346 -19.02 -5.73 -25.02
N ASN A 347 -19.92 -5.59 -24.04
CA ASN A 347 -20.42 -4.29 -23.61
C ASN A 347 -19.38 -3.59 -22.73
N ASP A 348 -19.69 -2.37 -22.29
CA ASP A 348 -18.74 -1.60 -21.50
C ASP A 348 -18.48 -2.25 -20.14
N ALA A 349 -17.19 -2.34 -19.79
CA ALA A 349 -16.70 -2.86 -18.52
C ALA A 349 -15.37 -2.20 -18.18
N GLY A 350 -15.13 -1.98 -16.89
CA GLY A 350 -13.99 -1.21 -16.45
C GLY A 350 -13.88 -1.06 -14.95
N LEU A 351 -13.15 -0.03 -14.54
CA LEU A 351 -12.82 0.25 -13.14
C LEU A 351 -13.30 1.63 -12.73
N PHE A 352 -13.78 1.74 -11.49
CA PHE A 352 -13.94 3.00 -10.80
C PHE A 352 -12.87 3.17 -9.71
N THR A 353 -12.40 4.39 -9.54
CA THR A 353 -11.66 4.83 -8.36
C THR A 353 -12.43 5.94 -7.67
N PHE A 354 -12.43 5.92 -6.34
CA PHE A 354 -13.03 6.96 -5.51
C PHE A 354 -12.04 7.35 -4.41
N ASP A 355 -11.57 8.58 -4.46
CA ASP A 355 -10.74 9.23 -3.44
C ASP A 355 -11.61 10.21 -2.67
N ILE A 356 -11.70 10.04 -1.34
CA ILE A 356 -12.58 10.82 -0.47
C ILE A 356 -11.72 11.67 0.46
N ASP A 357 -11.88 12.99 0.42
CA ASP A 357 -11.15 13.93 1.28
C ASP A 357 -11.79 14.04 2.70
N SER A 358 -11.18 14.85 3.57
CA SER A 358 -11.69 15.10 4.92
C SER A 358 -13.04 15.84 4.98
N ASN A 359 -13.47 16.44 3.88
CA ASN A 359 -14.75 17.13 3.75
C ASN A 359 -15.83 16.23 3.11
N ASN A 360 -15.51 14.97 2.83
CA ASN A 360 -16.31 14.00 2.10
C ASN A 360 -16.54 14.36 0.61
N ASN A 361 -15.73 15.24 0.04
CA ASN A 361 -15.70 15.41 -1.41
C ASN A 361 -15.07 14.17 -2.02
N VAL A 362 -15.67 13.70 -3.11
CA VAL A 362 -15.18 12.56 -3.86
C VAL A 362 -14.59 13.05 -5.17
N THR A 363 -13.36 12.64 -5.44
CA THR A 363 -12.72 12.73 -6.76
C THR A 363 -12.36 11.33 -7.22
N GLY A 364 -12.14 11.13 -8.52
CA GLY A 364 -11.74 9.82 -8.99
C GLY A 364 -11.83 9.68 -10.49
N ILE A 365 -11.78 8.43 -10.94
CA ILE A 365 -11.73 8.07 -12.35
C ILE A 365 -12.72 6.93 -12.63
N ALA A 366 -13.44 7.05 -13.74
CA ALA A 366 -14.07 5.93 -14.43
C ALA A 366 -13.18 5.56 -15.63
N HIS A 367 -12.70 4.33 -15.70
CA HIS A 367 -11.88 3.85 -16.80
C HIS A 367 -12.53 2.64 -17.46
N SER A 368 -12.94 2.79 -18.71
CA SER A 368 -13.44 1.69 -19.54
C SER A 368 -12.28 0.90 -20.12
N ILE A 369 -12.15 -0.36 -19.68
CA ILE A 369 -11.16 -1.29 -20.24
C ILE A 369 -11.57 -1.72 -21.64
N VAL A 370 -12.87 -1.78 -21.94
CA VAL A 370 -13.40 -2.21 -23.25
C VAL A 370 -13.32 -1.11 -24.30
N ASN A 371 -13.52 0.16 -23.94
CA ASN A 371 -13.47 1.30 -24.86
C ASN A 371 -12.14 2.07 -24.80
N ASN A 372 -11.27 1.79 -23.82
CA ASN A 372 -10.01 2.49 -23.58
C ASN A 372 -10.22 3.99 -23.32
N THR A 373 -11.30 4.32 -22.63
CA THR A 373 -11.66 5.71 -22.32
C THR A 373 -11.54 5.94 -20.82
N GLN A 374 -11.12 7.14 -20.45
CA GLN A 374 -10.99 7.56 -19.06
C GLN A 374 -11.73 8.86 -18.85
N GLU A 375 -12.54 8.93 -17.79
CA GLU A 375 -13.27 10.11 -17.40
C GLU A 375 -13.06 10.42 -15.93
N SER A 376 -12.93 11.70 -15.60
CA SER A 376 -12.99 12.14 -14.20
C SER A 376 -14.41 11.98 -13.67
N LEU A 377 -14.51 11.50 -12.43
CA LEU A 377 -15.74 11.55 -11.65
C LEU A 377 -15.57 12.49 -10.45
N SER A 378 -16.67 13.08 -10.02
CA SER A 378 -16.71 13.91 -8.82
C SER A 378 -18.08 13.84 -8.15
N GLY A 379 -18.13 14.16 -6.86
CA GLY A 379 -19.38 14.26 -6.13
C GLY A 379 -19.15 14.27 -4.63
N ILE A 380 -20.11 13.75 -3.88
CA ILE A 380 -20.11 13.80 -2.41
C ILE A 380 -20.41 12.40 -1.85
N ALA A 381 -19.63 12.00 -0.86
CA ALA A 381 -19.97 10.92 0.04
C ALA A 381 -20.73 11.50 1.24
N ASN A 382 -21.86 10.90 1.59
CA ASN A 382 -22.66 11.27 2.76
C ASN A 382 -22.70 10.09 3.73
N PRO A 383 -21.62 9.83 4.52
CA PRO A 383 -21.56 8.67 5.41
C PRO A 383 -22.69 8.66 6.44
N GLY A 384 -23.13 9.83 6.92
CA GLY A 384 -24.20 9.94 7.92
C GLY A 384 -25.58 9.44 7.46
N VAL A 385 -25.79 9.30 6.14
CA VAL A 385 -26.99 8.68 5.56
C VAL A 385 -26.62 7.55 4.59
N ASN A 386 -25.39 7.03 4.68
CA ASN A 386 -24.96 5.88 3.92
C ASN A 386 -25.18 6.08 2.40
N GLY A 387 -24.86 7.27 1.89
CA GLY A 387 -25.16 7.68 0.51
C GLY A 387 -23.92 8.09 -0.28
N LEU A 388 -23.81 7.62 -1.51
CA LEU A 388 -22.83 8.05 -2.50
C LEU A 388 -23.57 8.64 -3.70
N GLN A 389 -23.17 9.82 -4.16
CA GLN A 389 -23.72 10.46 -5.36
C GLN A 389 -22.60 11.12 -6.15
N LEU A 390 -22.30 10.56 -7.32
CA LEU A 390 -21.22 11.01 -8.18
C LEU A 390 -21.72 11.18 -9.62
N THR A 391 -20.96 11.95 -10.39
CA THR A 391 -21.20 12.13 -11.82
C THR A 391 -19.87 12.19 -12.56
N THR A 392 -19.79 11.53 -13.71
CA THR A 392 -18.63 11.68 -14.61
C THR A 392 -18.76 12.94 -15.47
N ALA A 393 -17.68 13.35 -16.14
CA ALA A 393 -17.70 14.48 -17.07
C ALA A 393 -18.74 14.33 -18.21
N SER A 394 -19.05 13.11 -18.64
CA SER A 394 -20.06 12.83 -19.67
C SER A 394 -21.50 12.80 -19.14
N GLY A 395 -21.70 12.88 -17.81
CA GLY A 395 -23.02 12.83 -17.18
C GLY A 395 -23.43 11.45 -16.68
N THR A 396 -22.53 10.45 -16.69
CA THR A 396 -22.81 9.14 -16.10
C THR A 396 -23.07 9.29 -14.61
N THR A 397 -24.23 8.83 -14.16
CA THR A 397 -24.62 8.87 -12.74
C THR A 397 -24.10 7.64 -12.02
N ILE A 398 -23.52 7.82 -10.84
CA ILE A 398 -23.02 6.73 -10.00
C ILE A 398 -23.56 6.94 -8.58
N THR A 399 -24.24 5.93 -8.05
CA THR A 399 -24.79 5.96 -6.70
C THR A 399 -24.48 4.68 -5.95
N GLY A 400 -24.66 4.68 -4.63
CA GLY A 400 -24.47 3.50 -3.80
C GLY A 400 -24.56 3.84 -2.32
N THR A 401 -24.37 2.83 -1.48
CA THR A 401 -24.27 3.01 -0.04
C THR A 401 -22.84 2.80 0.44
N ILE A 402 -22.28 3.85 1.05
CA ILE A 402 -20.91 3.83 1.58
C ILE A 402 -20.90 3.56 3.10
N ASP A 403 -20.04 2.64 3.52
CA ASP A 403 -19.66 2.40 4.91
C ASP A 403 -18.15 2.57 5.04
N LEU A 404 -17.73 3.74 5.54
CA LEU A 404 -16.31 4.06 5.74
C LEU A 404 -15.65 3.18 6.80
N SER A 405 -16.42 2.69 7.78
CA SER A 405 -15.88 1.87 8.87
C SER A 405 -15.59 0.45 8.41
N ALA A 406 -16.45 -0.11 7.55
CA ALA A 406 -16.23 -1.40 6.91
C ALA A 406 -15.28 -1.31 5.71
N GLY A 407 -15.07 -0.11 5.16
CA GLY A 407 -14.32 0.09 3.92
C GLY A 407 -15.07 -0.50 2.72
N THR A 408 -16.39 -0.33 2.66
CA THR A 408 -17.21 -0.89 1.57
C THR A 408 -18.15 0.14 0.93
N ILE A 409 -18.46 -0.07 -0.35
CA ILE A 409 -19.61 0.53 -1.03
C ILE A 409 -20.47 -0.63 -1.56
N PHE A 410 -21.73 -0.70 -1.15
CA PHE A 410 -22.67 -1.73 -1.57
C PHE A 410 -23.89 -1.14 -2.26
N GLY A 411 -24.59 -1.99 -3.03
CA GLY A 411 -25.75 -1.56 -3.83
C GLY A 411 -25.37 -0.47 -4.84
N GLY A 412 -24.13 -0.48 -5.32
CA GLY A 412 -23.64 0.50 -6.27
C GLY A 412 -24.38 0.37 -7.59
N LEU A 413 -24.81 1.50 -8.16
CA LEU A 413 -25.48 1.59 -9.44
C LEU A 413 -24.76 2.62 -10.31
N TRP A 414 -24.60 2.33 -11.59
CA TRP A 414 -24.11 3.28 -12.58
C TRP A 414 -25.02 3.31 -13.80
N ASN A 415 -25.16 4.47 -14.44
CA ASN A 415 -25.99 4.66 -15.63
C ASN A 415 -25.46 5.84 -16.47
N ASP A 416 -25.07 5.55 -17.71
CA ASP A 416 -24.53 6.52 -18.69
C ASP A 416 -25.61 7.06 -19.66
N GLY A 417 -26.86 6.63 -19.50
CA GLY A 417 -28.00 6.93 -20.38
C GLY A 417 -28.24 5.89 -21.49
N VAL A 418 -27.27 5.00 -21.74
CA VAL A 418 -27.30 3.91 -22.73
C VAL A 418 -27.15 2.55 -22.05
N ASN A 419 -26.10 2.38 -21.27
CA ASN A 419 -25.79 1.24 -20.43
C ASN A 419 -26.02 1.58 -18.95
N ASN A 420 -26.24 0.53 -18.18
CA ASN A 420 -26.32 0.61 -16.74
C ASN A 420 -25.81 -0.69 -16.14
N GLY A 421 -25.47 -0.66 -14.86
CA GLY A 421 -25.06 -1.87 -14.16
C GLY A 421 -24.94 -1.65 -12.66
N THR A 422 -24.54 -2.71 -11.99
CA THR A 422 -24.25 -2.71 -10.56
C THR A 422 -22.75 -2.78 -10.32
N PHE A 423 -22.30 -2.26 -9.19
CA PHE A 423 -20.94 -2.45 -8.71
C PHE A 423 -20.92 -2.60 -7.19
N SER A 424 -19.84 -3.21 -6.70
CA SER A 424 -19.45 -3.18 -5.29
C SER A 424 -18.04 -2.63 -5.23
N ALA A 425 -17.76 -1.78 -4.25
CA ALA A 425 -16.42 -1.25 -4.03
C ALA A 425 -15.90 -1.69 -2.68
N SER A 426 -14.58 -1.86 -2.60
CA SER A 426 -13.88 -1.96 -1.34
C SER A 426 -12.79 -0.90 -1.26
N GLY A 427 -12.42 -0.54 -0.04
CA GLY A 427 -11.51 0.56 0.22
C GLY A 427 -11.00 0.56 1.64
N CYS A 428 -10.21 1.57 1.97
CA CYS A 428 -9.63 1.73 3.29
C CYS A 428 -9.38 3.21 3.59
N GLN A 429 -9.16 3.51 4.86
CA GLN A 429 -8.61 4.77 5.30
C GLN A 429 -7.11 4.81 4.98
N LEU A 430 -6.70 5.82 4.23
CA LEU A 430 -5.29 6.07 3.93
C LEU A 430 -4.64 6.72 5.15
N ASN A 431 -3.51 6.16 5.57
CA ASN A 431 -2.66 6.72 6.62
C ASN A 431 -1.26 6.92 6.08
#